data_AF-A0A0Q9MWE7-F1
#
_entry.id   AF-A0A0Q9MWE7-F1
#
_cell.length_a   1.000
_cell.length_b   1.000
_cell.length_c   1.000
_cell.angle_alpha   90.00
_cell.angle_beta   90.00
_cell.angle_gamma   90.00
#
_symmetry.space_group_name_H-M   'P 1'
#
loop_
_entity.id
_entity.type
_entity.pdbx_description
1 polymer ?
#
loop_
_entity_poly.entity_id
_entity_poly.type
_entity_poly.pdbx_seq_one_letter_code
_entity_poly.pdbx_strand_id
1 'polypeptide(L)'
;MMNEAERCQQCQQLIRGGATFCTACGAPLPNRAARSGRNVDHAQRAMMERAAAHASQNPGTIPVVQTAPGGGTGMAANLELVPATAGKRLGAAVLDWLAPVAVLVVTFAIGFAGITRTQSGGFIIYDTGSLVLFGSMGLGLTLVYLAVLVGMEGRSGKTLGNHVMGIRSADKDGYAPGAGGVFLRGLITGAGIILTLLAAVAIVTFKWFDVAVFVLGPLLMAGAVWAVLVVVSNTWDRKGRLRGWHDTAAKTLVFDVKVGRNPITSGGIQGPYSFAPLDLPPVQFVASPVAGAAKPPQVVTVQQPPVQAPVQPSAPQPYTAQPSAAPPPFAPQPDAPPSSTPFQPGVPYAAPVVPAPAAQSHPDNDLDRTQMRGGAAYAAPVAVLRIKLDDGRDFQLDRNVLLGRNPLGQAGEQQAQLLAVSDPGRSISKTHLHLLTDGAGIWVTDRNSTNGSAVTTPDGRRTPLQPGVPAFVSPGSTVHFGDRSFHLGQA
;
A
#
# COMPACT_ATOMS: atom_id res chain seq x y z
N MET A 1 6.62 15.14 23.05
CA MET A 1 7.18 14.37 21.92
C MET A 1 6.60 14.96 20.63
N MET A 2 7.45 15.56 19.79
CA MET A 2 7.02 16.25 18.57
C MET A 2 6.86 15.24 17.43
N ASN A 3 5.99 15.52 16.45
CA ASN A 3 5.85 14.67 15.25
C ASN A 3 6.88 15.09 14.21
N GLU A 4 8.03 14.43 14.15
CA GLU A 4 8.93 14.57 13.00
C GLU A 4 8.25 14.04 11.73
N ALA A 5 8.35 14.81 10.64
CA ALA A 5 7.66 14.53 9.39
C ALA A 5 8.53 13.64 8.48
N GLU A 6 8.49 12.32 8.74
CA GLU A 6 9.25 11.32 7.99
C GLU A 6 8.94 11.35 6.47
N ARG A 7 9.96 11.17 5.63
CA ARG A 7 9.80 11.05 4.17
C ARG A 7 9.75 9.58 3.75
N CYS A 8 8.99 9.29 2.70
CA CYS A 8 8.98 7.94 2.11
C CYS A 8 10.29 7.62 1.40
N GLN A 9 10.84 6.43 1.61
CA GLN A 9 12.02 5.98 0.88
C GLN A 9 11.81 5.95 -0.64
N GLN A 10 10.63 5.56 -1.12
CA GLN A 10 10.36 5.36 -2.55
C GLN A 10 9.83 6.61 -3.29
N CYS A 11 9.04 7.48 -2.63
CA CYS A 11 8.47 8.69 -3.24
C CYS A 11 9.03 10.02 -2.72
N GLN A 12 9.83 10.02 -1.64
CA GLN A 12 10.40 11.19 -0.93
C GLN A 12 9.40 12.26 -0.44
N GLN A 13 8.11 12.15 -0.77
CA GLN A 13 7.00 12.87 -0.16
C GLN A 13 6.93 12.65 1.36
N LEU A 14 6.43 13.65 2.08
CA LEU A 14 6.27 13.62 3.53
C LEU A 14 5.07 12.73 3.89
N ILE A 15 5.26 11.87 4.89
CA ILE A 15 4.25 10.94 5.39
C ILE A 15 3.85 11.36 6.81
N ARG A 16 2.58 11.16 7.18
CA ARG A 16 2.17 11.26 8.59
C ARG A 16 2.69 10.06 9.37
N GLY A 17 3.35 10.32 10.50
CA GLY A 17 3.82 9.27 11.40
C GLY A 17 2.71 8.29 11.78
N GLY A 18 2.91 7.01 11.48
CA GLY A 18 1.95 5.92 11.68
C GLY A 18 1.32 5.34 10.41
N ALA A 19 1.40 6.00 9.25
CA ALA A 19 0.86 5.43 8.00
C ALA A 19 1.70 4.26 7.44
N THR A 20 1.04 3.27 6.84
CA THR A 20 1.71 2.07 6.29
C THR A 20 1.91 2.06 4.77
N PHE A 21 1.56 3.11 4.02
CA PHE A 21 2.11 3.33 2.68
C PHE A 21 2.25 4.80 2.27
N CYS A 22 3.10 5.09 1.28
CA CYS A 22 3.22 6.45 0.73
C CYS A 22 1.92 6.88 0.04
N THR A 23 1.43 8.06 0.41
CA THR A 23 0.19 8.63 -0.14
C THR A 23 0.27 9.03 -1.62
N ALA A 24 1.49 9.17 -2.15
CA ALA A 24 1.77 9.61 -3.52
C ALA A 24 2.25 8.50 -4.49
N CYS A 25 2.73 7.34 -4.00
CA CYS A 25 3.17 6.23 -4.87
C CYS A 25 2.66 4.84 -4.47
N GLY A 26 1.92 4.69 -3.36
CA GLY A 26 1.41 3.39 -2.91
C GLY A 26 2.43 2.45 -2.26
N ALA A 27 3.73 2.79 -2.24
CA ALA A 27 4.78 1.92 -1.69
C ALA A 27 4.54 1.58 -0.20
N PRO A 28 4.54 0.29 0.18
CA PRO A 28 4.32 -0.15 1.54
C PRO A 28 5.47 0.25 2.47
N LEU A 29 5.13 0.47 3.74
CA LEU A 29 6.03 0.91 4.80
C LEU A 29 5.97 -0.12 5.95
N PRO A 30 6.73 -1.23 5.85
CA PRO A 30 6.67 -2.31 6.83
C PRO A 30 7.05 -1.84 8.24
N ASN A 31 6.56 -2.56 9.25
CA ASN A 31 6.88 -2.41 10.68
C ASN A 31 6.58 -1.04 11.32
N ARG A 32 6.07 -0.04 10.58
CA ARG A 32 5.75 1.30 11.12
C ARG A 32 4.47 1.33 11.96
N ALA A 33 3.49 0.46 11.70
CA ALA A 33 2.26 0.37 12.51
C ALA A 33 2.55 -0.01 13.97
N ALA A 34 3.44 -0.99 14.20
CA ALA A 34 3.83 -1.47 15.53
C ALA A 34 4.61 -0.43 16.36
N ARG A 35 5.19 0.60 15.73
CA ARG A 35 5.88 1.71 16.42
C ARG A 35 4.94 2.84 16.86
N SER A 36 3.65 2.79 16.50
CA SER A 36 2.68 3.81 16.90
C SER A 36 2.19 3.60 18.34
N GLY A 37 2.92 4.18 19.30
CA GLY A 37 2.54 4.22 20.73
C GLY A 37 1.24 4.99 21.04
N ARG A 38 0.42 5.33 20.03
CA ARG A 38 -0.92 5.91 20.16
C ARG A 38 -2.03 4.87 20.26
N ASN A 39 -1.75 3.60 19.93
CA ASN A 39 -2.75 2.54 19.84
C ASN A 39 -2.61 1.44 20.92
N VAL A 40 -1.69 1.58 21.89
CA VAL A 40 -1.61 0.66 23.03
C VAL A 40 -2.53 1.17 24.13
N ASP A 41 -3.62 0.45 24.37
CA ASP A 41 -4.54 0.77 25.47
C ASP A 41 -3.81 0.61 26.83
N HIS A 42 -4.18 1.40 27.84
CA HIS A 42 -3.50 1.38 29.15
C HIS A 42 -3.55 -0.02 29.79
N ALA A 43 -4.63 -0.77 29.58
CA ALA A 43 -4.75 -2.17 30.03
C ALA A 43 -3.76 -3.11 29.31
N GLN A 44 -3.55 -2.94 27.99
CA GLN A 44 -2.57 -3.72 27.24
C GLN A 44 -1.14 -3.37 27.64
N ARG A 45 -0.86 -2.09 27.94
CA ARG A 45 0.44 -1.66 28.44
C ARG A 45 0.77 -2.32 29.78
N ALA A 46 -0.18 -2.30 30.72
CA ALA A 46 -0.05 -2.96 32.02
C ALA A 46 0.08 -4.50 31.90
N MET A 47 -0.53 -5.12 30.88
CA MET A 47 -0.30 -6.54 30.57
C MET A 47 1.12 -6.80 30.04
N MET A 48 1.66 -5.96 29.15
CA MET A 48 3.04 -6.09 28.66
C MET A 48 4.06 -5.85 29.78
N GLU A 49 3.82 -4.87 30.65
CA GLU A 49 4.68 -4.56 31.80
C GLU A 49 4.66 -5.70 32.84
N ARG A 50 3.51 -6.34 33.09
CA ARG A 50 3.42 -7.56 33.90
C ARG A 50 4.08 -8.77 33.23
N ALA A 51 3.92 -8.96 31.92
CA ALA A 51 4.57 -10.04 31.19
C ALA A 51 6.11 -9.91 31.21
N ALA A 52 6.63 -8.68 31.08
CA ALA A 52 8.05 -8.39 31.24
C ALA A 52 8.54 -8.66 32.68
N ALA A 53 7.75 -8.31 33.70
CA ALA A 53 8.07 -8.58 35.10
C ALA A 53 8.05 -10.09 35.47
N HIS A 54 7.44 -10.94 34.65
CA HIS A 54 7.42 -12.40 34.82
C HIS A 54 8.42 -13.15 33.92
N ALA A 55 9.29 -12.46 33.18
CA ALA A 55 10.34 -13.10 32.39
C ALA A 55 11.41 -13.74 33.30
N SER A 56 11.43 -15.08 33.37
CA SER A 56 12.35 -15.83 34.23
C SER A 56 13.81 -15.73 33.81
N GLN A 57 14.72 -15.68 34.78
CA GLN A 57 16.17 -15.43 34.63
C GLN A 57 16.97 -16.64 34.08
N ASN A 58 16.50 -17.31 33.03
CA ASN A 58 17.19 -18.45 32.40
C ASN A 58 17.75 -18.07 31.00
N PRO A 59 19.07 -17.87 30.84
CA PRO A 59 19.66 -17.62 29.53
C PRO A 59 19.68 -18.89 28.67
N GLY A 60 18.83 -18.92 27.64
CA GLY A 60 18.78 -20.02 26.66
C GLY A 60 17.37 -20.40 26.20
N THR A 61 16.35 -20.11 27.01
CA THR A 61 14.94 -20.37 26.65
C THR A 61 14.27 -19.14 26.08
N ILE A 62 13.91 -19.15 24.80
CA ILE A 62 12.96 -18.18 24.24
C ILE A 62 11.56 -18.55 24.77
N PRO A 63 10.87 -17.68 25.53
CA PRO A 63 9.50 -17.93 25.92
C PRO A 63 8.60 -17.75 24.69
N VAL A 64 8.35 -18.85 23.98
CA VAL A 64 7.25 -18.90 23.00
C VAL A 64 5.96 -18.76 23.80
N VAL A 65 5.44 -17.53 23.87
CA VAL A 65 4.07 -17.27 24.32
C VAL A 65 3.15 -17.84 23.24
N GLN A 66 2.91 -19.14 23.36
CA GLN A 66 1.94 -19.87 22.57
C GLN A 66 0.57 -19.36 23.01
N THR A 67 0.12 -18.26 22.40
CA THR A 67 -1.22 -17.73 22.61
C THR A 67 -2.19 -18.87 22.33
N ALA A 68 -2.87 -19.35 23.36
CA ALA A 68 -3.89 -20.38 23.21
C ALA A 68 -4.82 -19.98 22.07
N PRO A 69 -5.22 -20.91 21.17
CA PRO A 69 -5.98 -20.59 19.97
C PRO A 69 -7.23 -19.80 20.39
N GLY A 70 -7.21 -18.50 20.08
CA GLY A 70 -8.05 -17.53 20.75
C GLY A 70 -9.51 -17.90 20.54
N GLY A 71 -10.24 -18.08 21.65
CA GLY A 71 -11.65 -18.52 21.68
C GLY A 71 -12.63 -17.49 21.12
N GLY A 72 -12.42 -17.06 19.88
CA GLY A 72 -13.31 -16.23 19.09
C GLY A 72 -14.34 -17.10 18.38
N THR A 73 -15.29 -17.65 19.13
CA THR A 73 -16.53 -18.20 18.57
C THR A 73 -17.37 -17.03 18.02
N GLY A 74 -16.97 -16.52 16.84
CA GLY A 74 -17.31 -15.17 16.37
C GLY A 74 -17.36 -15.05 14.85
N MET A 75 -17.93 -16.06 14.18
CA MET A 75 -18.12 -16.18 12.72
C MET A 75 -16.83 -16.32 11.89
N ALA A 76 -17.00 -16.90 10.68
CA ALA A 76 -16.02 -16.80 9.61
C ALA A 76 -16.03 -15.36 9.06
N ALA A 77 -15.30 -14.46 9.73
CA ALA A 77 -15.12 -13.10 9.27
C ALA A 77 -14.37 -13.09 7.93
N ASN A 78 -15.08 -12.78 6.84
CA ASN A 78 -14.47 -12.65 5.51
C ASN A 78 -13.23 -11.76 5.59
N LEU A 79 -12.07 -12.29 5.16
CA LEU A 79 -10.84 -11.52 5.12
C LEU A 79 -10.89 -10.41 4.05
N GLU A 80 -11.86 -10.46 3.13
CA GLU A 80 -12.09 -9.47 2.10
C GLU A 80 -12.74 -8.18 2.64
N LEU A 81 -12.44 -7.04 2.00
CA LEU A 81 -12.96 -5.72 2.32
C LEU A 81 -14.19 -5.39 1.49
N VAL A 82 -15.37 -5.74 2.00
CA VAL A 82 -16.65 -5.42 1.33
C VAL A 82 -16.92 -3.90 1.37
N PRO A 83 -17.09 -3.22 0.23
CA PRO A 83 -17.41 -1.79 0.18
C PRO A 83 -18.87 -1.54 0.59
N ALA A 84 -19.14 -0.48 1.35
CA ALA A 84 -20.48 -0.19 1.85
C ALA A 84 -21.46 0.22 0.73
N THR A 85 -22.63 -0.42 0.70
CA THR A 85 -23.70 -0.14 -0.28
C THR A 85 -24.34 1.25 -0.07
N ALA A 86 -24.91 1.81 -1.15
CA ALA A 86 -25.55 3.12 -1.12
C ALA A 86 -26.67 3.22 -0.06
N GLY A 87 -27.52 2.20 0.07
CA GLY A 87 -28.57 2.16 1.08
C GLY A 87 -28.05 2.19 2.52
N LYS A 88 -26.97 1.44 2.83
CA LYS A 88 -26.34 1.50 4.15
C LYS A 88 -25.71 2.86 4.44
N ARG A 89 -25.07 3.47 3.44
CA ARG A 89 -24.48 4.82 3.53
C ARG A 89 -25.54 5.90 3.74
N LEU A 90 -26.65 5.84 3.01
CA LEU A 90 -27.77 6.79 3.14
C LEU A 90 -28.47 6.67 4.50
N GLY A 91 -28.78 5.45 4.95
CA GLY A 91 -29.36 5.24 6.28
C GLY A 91 -28.46 5.73 7.41
N ALA A 92 -27.14 5.53 7.30
CA ALA A 92 -26.19 6.07 8.27
C ALA A 92 -26.18 7.60 8.28
N ALA A 93 -26.11 8.24 7.10
CA ALA A 93 -26.14 9.69 6.99
C ALA A 93 -27.44 10.29 7.56
N VAL A 94 -28.60 9.71 7.25
CA VAL A 94 -29.89 10.13 7.81
C VAL A 94 -29.91 10.01 9.33
N LEU A 95 -29.45 8.89 9.90
CA LEU A 95 -29.35 8.72 11.36
C LEU A 95 -28.45 9.76 12.03
N ASP A 96 -27.32 10.11 11.40
CA ASP A 96 -26.41 11.17 11.90
C ASP A 96 -26.98 12.60 11.70
N TRP A 97 -27.95 12.78 10.79
CA TRP A 97 -28.66 14.07 10.59
C TRP A 97 -29.90 14.24 11.48
N LEU A 98 -30.55 13.15 11.93
CA LEU A 98 -31.78 13.23 12.73
C LEU A 98 -31.60 14.04 14.02
N ALA A 99 -30.49 13.85 14.74
CA ALA A 99 -30.22 14.57 15.99
C ALA A 99 -30.12 16.11 15.80
N PRO A 100 -29.25 16.65 14.92
CA PRO A 100 -29.18 18.10 14.72
C PRO A 100 -30.45 18.69 14.09
N VAL A 101 -31.13 17.97 13.19
CA VAL A 101 -32.42 18.42 12.64
C VAL A 101 -33.49 18.51 13.74
N ALA A 102 -33.59 17.49 14.61
CA ALA A 102 -34.54 17.50 15.72
C ALA A 102 -34.25 18.62 16.73
N VAL A 103 -32.98 18.85 17.08
CA VAL A 103 -32.56 19.98 17.94
C VAL A 103 -33.02 21.31 17.33
N LEU A 104 -32.69 21.56 16.07
CA LEU A 104 -33.09 22.80 15.39
C LEU A 104 -34.61 22.96 15.35
N VAL A 105 -35.35 21.95 14.88
CA VAL A 105 -36.82 22.00 14.79
C VAL A 105 -37.47 22.29 16.16
N VAL A 106 -37.03 21.61 17.23
CA VAL A 106 -37.56 21.85 18.58
C VAL A 106 -37.23 23.26 19.07
N THR A 107 -35.97 23.69 18.94
CA THR A 107 -35.57 25.04 19.41
C THR A 107 -36.24 26.18 18.63
N PHE A 108 -36.38 26.04 17.31
CA PHE A 108 -37.11 27.03 16.51
C PHE A 108 -38.61 26.98 16.80
N ALA A 109 -39.23 25.82 17.00
CA ALA A 109 -40.63 25.72 17.39
C ALA A 109 -40.92 26.40 18.74
N ILE A 110 -40.06 26.19 19.75
CA ILE A 110 -40.15 26.91 21.04
C ILE A 110 -39.93 28.42 20.84
N GLY A 111 -38.95 28.80 20.02
CA GLY A 111 -38.67 30.19 19.68
C GLY A 111 -39.85 30.91 19.00
N PHE A 112 -40.51 30.26 18.04
CA PHE A 112 -41.71 30.78 17.38
C PHE A 112 -42.93 30.81 18.30
N ALA A 113 -43.14 29.78 19.13
CA ALA A 113 -44.23 29.75 20.11
C ALA A 113 -44.08 30.82 21.20
N GLY A 114 -42.84 31.25 21.49
CA GLY A 114 -42.54 32.33 22.41
C GLY A 114 -42.64 33.75 21.81
N ILE A 115 -43.09 33.94 20.56
CA ILE A 115 -43.28 35.28 19.99
C ILE A 115 -44.52 35.91 20.58
N THR A 116 -44.37 37.01 21.31
CA THR A 116 -45.50 37.76 21.87
C THR A 116 -45.84 38.97 21.01
N ARG A 117 -47.11 39.37 21.01
CA ARG A 117 -47.62 40.54 20.28
C ARG A 117 -48.14 41.58 21.28
N THR A 118 -47.51 42.74 21.33
CA THR A 118 -47.99 43.89 22.10
C THR A 118 -48.61 44.93 21.17
N GLN A 119 -49.55 45.72 21.71
CA GLN A 119 -50.15 46.85 21.01
C GLN A 119 -50.02 48.09 21.90
N SER A 120 -49.46 49.16 21.34
CA SER A 120 -49.29 50.44 22.05
C SER A 120 -49.31 51.59 21.05
N GLY A 121 -50.11 52.62 21.32
CA GLY A 121 -50.18 53.82 20.47
C GLY A 121 -50.64 53.56 19.02
N GLY A 122 -51.40 52.50 18.78
CA GLY A 122 -51.85 52.09 17.43
C GLY A 122 -50.86 51.22 16.65
N PHE A 123 -49.64 51.04 17.13
CA PHE A 123 -48.64 50.16 16.50
C PHE A 123 -48.72 48.74 17.06
N ILE A 124 -48.43 47.76 16.20
CA ILE A 124 -48.28 46.35 16.55
C ILE A 124 -46.78 46.06 16.66
N ILE A 125 -46.33 45.62 17.83
CA ILE A 125 -44.94 45.24 18.08
C ILE A 125 -44.90 43.73 18.36
N TYR A 126 -43.93 43.04 17.77
CA TYR A 126 -43.68 41.61 17.99
C TYR A 126 -42.36 41.45 18.74
N ASP A 127 -42.40 40.82 19.91
CA ASP A 127 -41.19 40.40 20.60
C ASP A 127 -40.67 39.11 19.97
N THR A 128 -39.45 39.18 19.44
CA THR A 128 -38.74 38.04 18.81
C THR A 128 -37.51 37.60 19.61
N GLY A 129 -37.31 38.13 20.83
CA GLY A 129 -36.18 37.77 21.69
C GLY A 129 -36.12 36.28 22.02
N SER A 130 -37.29 35.65 22.20
CA SER A 130 -37.46 34.19 22.32
C SER A 130 -36.94 33.42 21.10
N LEU A 131 -37.32 33.83 19.89
CA LEU A 131 -36.87 33.23 18.63
C LEU A 131 -35.34 33.35 18.46
N VAL A 132 -34.76 34.51 18.78
CA VAL A 132 -33.32 34.74 18.74
C VAL A 132 -32.58 33.89 19.78
N LEU A 133 -33.09 33.84 21.01
CA LEU A 133 -32.49 33.07 22.11
C LEU A 133 -32.47 31.57 21.81
N PHE A 134 -33.64 30.96 21.54
CA PHE A 134 -33.71 29.53 21.30
C PHE A 134 -33.09 29.14 19.95
N GLY A 135 -33.27 29.94 18.89
CA GLY A 135 -32.65 29.69 17.59
C GLY A 135 -31.11 29.70 17.63
N SER A 136 -30.52 30.68 18.33
CA SER A 136 -29.05 30.73 18.51
C SER A 136 -28.53 29.60 19.39
N MET A 137 -29.26 29.23 20.46
CA MET A 137 -28.92 28.08 21.31
C MET A 137 -28.97 26.75 20.54
N GLY A 138 -30.00 26.54 19.70
CA GLY A 138 -30.14 25.35 18.85
C GLY A 138 -29.06 25.24 17.78
N LEU A 139 -28.70 26.36 17.15
CA LEU A 139 -27.55 26.44 16.23
C LEU A 139 -26.23 26.14 16.95
N GLY A 140 -26.01 26.69 18.14
CA GLY A 140 -24.83 26.42 18.97
C GLY A 140 -24.69 24.94 19.35
N LEU A 141 -25.77 24.33 19.87
CA LEU A 141 -25.81 22.90 20.18
C LEU A 141 -25.57 22.03 18.94
N THR A 142 -26.12 22.42 17.79
CA THR A 142 -25.91 21.73 16.51
C THR A 142 -24.44 21.79 16.07
N LEU A 143 -23.79 22.95 16.16
CA LEU A 143 -22.37 23.09 15.83
C LEU A 143 -21.47 22.28 16.78
N VAL A 144 -21.79 22.24 18.08
CA VAL A 144 -21.08 21.39 19.05
C VAL A 144 -21.26 19.90 18.72
N TYR A 145 -22.48 19.45 18.41
CA TYR A 145 -22.76 18.07 18.00
C TYR A 145 -21.95 17.69 16.75
N LEU A 146 -21.95 18.53 15.72
CA LEU A 146 -21.19 18.29 14.49
C LEU A 146 -19.68 18.27 14.76
N ALA A 147 -19.14 19.15 15.60
CA ALA A 147 -17.73 19.14 15.97
C ALA A 147 -17.34 17.85 16.73
N VAL A 148 -18.18 17.38 17.64
CA VAL A 148 -18.00 16.09 18.34
C VAL A 148 -18.04 14.92 17.36
N LEU A 149 -19.01 14.89 16.43
CA LEU A 149 -19.15 13.83 15.44
C LEU A 149 -17.95 13.78 14.46
N VAL A 150 -17.48 14.93 13.98
CA VAL A 150 -16.24 15.03 13.17
C VAL A 150 -15.02 14.56 13.97
N GLY A 151 -14.96 14.85 15.27
CA GLY A 151 -13.90 14.37 16.16
C GLY A 151 -13.94 12.86 16.39
N MET A 152 -15.13 12.29 16.58
CA MET A 152 -15.34 10.85 16.79
C MET A 152 -15.05 10.05 15.51
N GLU A 153 -15.61 10.44 14.36
CA GLU A 153 -15.36 9.77 13.09
C GLU A 153 -13.89 9.94 12.68
N GLY A 154 -13.35 11.15 12.80
CA GLY A 154 -11.95 11.45 12.48
C GLY A 154 -10.92 10.65 13.30
N ARG A 155 -11.27 10.23 14.53
CA ARG A 155 -10.41 9.39 15.40
C ARG A 155 -10.68 7.89 15.29
N SER A 156 -11.88 7.46 14.93
CA SER A 156 -12.32 6.06 15.09
C SER A 156 -12.96 5.40 13.86
N GLY A 157 -13.33 6.18 12.83
CA GLY A 157 -14.13 5.73 11.69
C GLY A 157 -15.61 5.43 12.03
N LYS A 158 -16.06 5.78 13.24
CA LYS A 158 -17.43 5.54 13.72
C LYS A 158 -18.19 6.86 13.95
N THR A 159 -19.44 6.86 13.52
CA THR A 159 -20.52 7.78 13.90
C THR A 159 -21.66 6.97 14.51
N LEU A 160 -22.77 7.60 14.92
CA LEU A 160 -23.94 6.89 15.44
C LEU A 160 -24.57 6.04 14.32
N GLY A 161 -24.84 6.66 13.17
CA GLY A 161 -25.40 6.03 11.99
C GLY A 161 -24.50 4.94 11.41
N ASN A 162 -23.19 5.18 11.30
CA ASN A 162 -22.23 4.16 10.84
C ASN A 162 -22.31 2.90 11.74
N HIS A 163 -22.36 3.08 13.06
CA HIS A 163 -22.42 1.96 14.02
C HIS A 163 -23.72 1.14 13.86
N VAL A 164 -24.88 1.81 13.78
CA VAL A 164 -26.19 1.15 13.61
C VAL A 164 -26.23 0.38 12.28
N MET A 165 -25.86 1.02 11.17
CA MET A 165 -25.88 0.37 9.85
C MET A 165 -24.82 -0.73 9.71
N GLY A 166 -23.78 -0.72 10.55
CA GLY A 166 -22.69 -1.71 10.52
C GLY A 166 -21.63 -1.40 9.47
N ILE A 167 -21.38 -0.11 9.22
CA ILE A 167 -20.37 0.36 8.29
C ILE A 167 -19.29 1.14 9.05
N ARG A 168 -18.11 1.31 8.45
CA ARG A 168 -17.01 2.07 9.05
C ARG A 168 -16.30 2.89 7.99
N SER A 169 -16.07 4.17 8.27
CA SER A 169 -15.24 5.02 7.42
C SER A 169 -13.76 4.87 7.76
N ALA A 170 -12.92 5.03 6.75
CA ALA A 170 -11.47 4.97 6.85
C ALA A 170 -10.81 5.95 5.86
N ASP A 171 -9.52 6.21 6.02
CA ASP A 171 -8.72 6.80 4.94
C ASP A 171 -8.46 5.79 3.81
N LYS A 172 -7.73 6.22 2.78
CA LYS A 172 -7.30 5.34 1.69
C LYS A 172 -6.31 4.24 2.10
N ASP A 173 -5.79 4.25 3.34
CA ASP A 173 -4.83 3.28 3.87
C ASP A 173 -5.52 2.21 4.74
N GLY A 174 -6.72 2.52 5.23
CA GLY A 174 -7.52 1.68 6.12
C GLY A 174 -7.46 2.09 7.60
N TYR A 175 -6.89 3.26 7.93
CA TYR A 175 -6.87 3.83 9.27
C TYR A 175 -8.00 4.84 9.47
N ALA A 176 -8.08 5.43 10.67
CA ALA A 176 -9.06 6.47 10.96
C ALA A 176 -8.91 7.65 9.98
N PRO A 177 -10.01 8.15 9.38
CA PRO A 177 -9.96 9.10 8.26
C PRO A 177 -9.34 10.46 8.59
N GLY A 178 -9.21 10.80 9.88
CA GLY A 178 -8.71 12.09 10.34
C GLY A 178 -9.76 13.20 10.22
N ALA A 179 -9.81 14.08 11.24
CA ALA A 179 -10.84 15.12 11.33
C ALA A 179 -10.93 16.02 10.08
N GLY A 180 -9.80 16.36 9.43
CA GLY A 180 -9.81 17.18 8.22
C GLY A 180 -10.43 16.52 6.98
N GLY A 181 -10.31 15.20 6.83
CA GLY A 181 -10.97 14.47 5.74
C GLY A 181 -12.48 14.39 5.97
N VAL A 182 -12.88 14.05 7.20
CA VAL A 182 -14.29 14.05 7.63
C VAL A 182 -14.92 15.43 7.52
N PHE A 183 -14.22 16.50 7.91
CA PHE A 183 -14.70 17.87 7.79
C PHE A 183 -14.95 18.27 6.33
N LEU A 184 -14.04 17.94 5.41
CA LEU A 184 -14.23 18.21 3.98
C LEU A 184 -15.43 17.42 3.40
N ARG A 185 -15.59 16.14 3.81
CA ARG A 185 -16.77 15.32 3.48
C ARG A 185 -18.06 15.96 3.99
N GLY A 186 -18.06 16.46 5.23
CA GLY A 186 -19.18 17.18 5.84
C GLY A 186 -19.51 18.47 5.09
N LEU A 187 -18.51 19.29 4.76
CA LEU A 187 -18.67 20.55 4.03
C LEU A 187 -19.28 20.34 2.63
N ILE A 188 -18.79 19.36 1.87
CA ILE A 188 -19.33 19.04 0.54
C ILE A 188 -20.78 18.56 0.63
N THR A 189 -21.09 17.71 1.61
CA THR A 189 -22.45 17.17 1.80
C THR A 189 -23.43 18.24 2.30
N GLY A 190 -22.97 19.12 3.19
CA GLY A 190 -23.74 20.23 3.74
C GLY A 190 -23.75 21.51 2.88
N ALA A 191 -23.11 21.53 1.70
CA ALA A 191 -22.89 22.76 0.94
C ALA A 191 -24.19 23.54 0.61
N GLY A 192 -25.27 22.83 0.27
CA GLY A 192 -26.59 23.47 0.05
C GLY A 192 -27.23 24.03 1.33
N ILE A 193 -26.98 23.41 2.50
CA ILE A 193 -27.42 23.95 3.80
C ILE A 193 -26.58 25.18 4.19
N ILE A 194 -25.28 25.18 3.91
CA ILE A 194 -24.41 26.35 4.09
C ILE A 194 -24.91 27.50 3.18
N LEU A 195 -25.28 27.22 1.93
CA LEU A 195 -25.89 28.21 1.04
C LEU A 195 -27.25 28.72 1.57
N THR A 196 -28.05 27.84 2.19
CA THR A 196 -29.30 28.23 2.86
C THR A 196 -29.05 29.20 4.03
N LEU A 197 -28.04 28.93 4.85
CA LEU A 197 -27.65 29.80 5.97
C LEU A 197 -27.11 31.15 5.47
N LEU A 198 -26.30 31.18 4.41
CA LEU A 198 -25.82 32.42 3.80
C LEU A 198 -26.95 33.25 3.19
N ALA A 199 -27.92 32.61 2.53
CA ALA A 199 -29.12 33.27 2.03
C ALA A 199 -29.97 33.84 3.18
N ALA A 200 -30.13 33.10 4.27
CA ALA A 200 -30.88 33.57 5.45
C ALA A 200 -30.22 34.78 6.11
N VAL A 201 -28.88 34.78 6.25
CA VAL A 201 -28.12 35.94 6.74
C VAL A 201 -28.32 37.15 5.82
N ALA A 202 -28.18 36.99 4.50
CA ALA A 202 -28.39 38.07 3.54
C ALA A 202 -29.82 38.65 3.62
N ILE A 203 -30.85 37.80 3.71
CA ILE A 203 -32.25 38.21 3.86
C ILE A 203 -32.47 39.02 5.15
N VAL A 204 -31.85 38.63 6.26
CA VAL A 204 -31.91 39.39 7.53
C VAL A 204 -31.18 40.73 7.41
N THR A 205 -30.00 40.76 6.78
CA THR A 205 -29.21 42.00 6.56
C THR A 205 -29.94 43.00 5.67
N PHE A 206 -30.51 42.56 4.54
CA PHE A 206 -31.24 43.42 3.60
C PHE A 206 -32.74 43.57 3.94
N LYS A 207 -33.20 42.94 5.03
CA LYS A 207 -34.58 42.98 5.55
C LYS A 207 -35.65 42.47 4.56
N TRP A 208 -35.29 41.54 3.68
CA TRP A 208 -36.13 40.99 2.61
C TRP A 208 -37.13 39.92 3.11
N PHE A 209 -37.88 40.25 4.16
CA PHE A 209 -38.72 39.27 4.87
C PHE A 209 -39.89 38.73 4.03
N ASP A 210 -40.49 39.55 3.15
CA ASP A 210 -41.65 39.15 2.34
C ASP A 210 -41.33 38.04 1.32
N VAL A 211 -40.08 37.99 0.83
CA VAL A 211 -39.60 36.93 -0.06
C VAL A 211 -38.90 35.78 0.68
N ALA A 212 -38.73 35.86 2.00
CA ALA A 212 -37.90 34.93 2.75
C ALA A 212 -38.35 33.48 2.63
N VAL A 213 -39.65 33.20 2.70
CA VAL A 213 -40.21 31.85 2.56
C VAL A 213 -40.00 31.30 1.14
N PHE A 214 -40.21 32.14 0.11
CA PHE A 214 -40.06 31.78 -1.30
C PHE A 214 -38.61 31.54 -1.72
N VAL A 215 -37.63 32.14 -1.02
CA VAL A 215 -36.20 31.87 -1.23
C VAL A 215 -35.74 30.68 -0.38
N LEU A 216 -35.96 30.73 0.94
CA LEU A 216 -35.36 29.77 1.87
C LEU A 216 -36.03 28.40 1.84
N GLY A 217 -37.34 28.31 1.60
CA GLY A 217 -38.04 27.02 1.50
C GLY A 217 -37.52 26.15 0.36
N PRO A 218 -37.55 26.63 -0.89
CA PRO A 218 -37.01 25.89 -2.03
C PRO A 218 -35.50 25.63 -1.93
N LEU A 219 -34.72 26.57 -1.37
CA LEU A 219 -33.26 26.43 -1.28
C LEU A 219 -32.85 25.45 -0.17
N LEU A 220 -33.60 25.37 0.95
CA LEU A 220 -33.46 24.32 1.95
C LEU A 220 -33.80 22.93 1.37
N MET A 221 -34.89 22.82 0.59
CA MET A 221 -35.27 21.59 -0.10
C MET A 221 -34.20 21.16 -1.12
N ALA A 222 -33.67 22.09 -1.91
CA ALA A 222 -32.55 21.84 -2.81
C ALA A 222 -31.28 21.42 -2.04
N GLY A 223 -31.03 21.99 -0.86
CA GLY A 223 -29.93 21.61 0.03
C GLY A 223 -30.07 20.19 0.61
N ALA A 224 -31.28 19.77 0.97
CA ALA A 224 -31.56 18.41 1.41
C ALA A 224 -31.42 17.40 0.26
N VAL A 225 -31.96 17.72 -0.93
CA VAL A 225 -31.79 16.90 -2.14
C VAL A 225 -30.32 16.80 -2.53
N TRP A 226 -29.56 17.89 -2.45
CA TRP A 226 -28.11 17.90 -2.67
C TRP A 226 -27.39 16.96 -1.70
N ALA A 227 -27.68 17.02 -0.40
CA ALA A 227 -27.06 16.14 0.60
C ALA A 227 -27.34 14.65 0.29
N VAL A 228 -28.57 14.30 -0.09
CA VAL A 228 -28.94 12.93 -0.50
C VAL A 228 -28.22 12.51 -1.78
N LEU A 229 -28.22 13.35 -2.83
CA LEU A 229 -27.51 13.08 -4.08
C LEU A 229 -26.00 12.90 -3.85
N VAL A 230 -25.38 13.73 -3.01
CA VAL A 230 -23.97 13.60 -2.64
C VAL A 230 -23.71 12.30 -1.89
N VAL A 231 -24.59 11.84 -1.01
CA VAL A 231 -24.43 10.56 -0.31
C VAL A 231 -24.62 9.35 -1.24
N VAL A 232 -25.63 9.38 -2.11
CA VAL A 232 -25.96 8.30 -3.07
C VAL A 232 -25.08 8.33 -4.32
N SER A 233 -24.30 9.39 -4.55
CA SER A 233 -23.37 9.54 -5.70
C SER A 233 -22.43 8.35 -5.94
N ASN A 234 -22.25 7.48 -4.93
CA ASN A 234 -21.46 6.26 -5.01
C ASN A 234 -22.04 5.17 -5.93
N THR A 235 -23.32 5.22 -6.31
CA THR A 235 -23.90 4.32 -7.33
C THR A 235 -23.44 4.68 -8.75
N TRP A 236 -23.01 5.93 -8.99
CA TRP A 236 -22.48 6.40 -10.26
C TRP A 236 -20.94 6.32 -10.36
N ASP A 237 -20.26 5.64 -9.42
CA ASP A 237 -18.82 5.41 -9.45
C ASP A 237 -18.41 4.42 -10.56
N ARG A 238 -18.16 4.96 -11.75
CA ARG A 238 -17.64 4.21 -12.93
C ARG A 238 -16.37 3.40 -12.67
N LYS A 239 -15.66 3.60 -11.55
CA LYS A 239 -14.44 2.86 -11.20
C LYS A 239 -14.71 1.65 -10.29
N GLY A 240 -15.98 1.36 -9.97
CA GLY A 240 -16.40 0.18 -9.23
C GLY A 240 -15.98 0.15 -7.76
N ARG A 241 -15.53 1.27 -7.17
CA ARG A 241 -15.04 1.33 -5.79
C ARG A 241 -16.10 1.81 -4.79
N LEU A 242 -17.34 1.99 -5.26
CA LEU A 242 -18.50 2.52 -4.54
C LEU A 242 -18.15 3.76 -3.70
N ARG A 243 -17.42 4.73 -4.29
CA ARG A 243 -17.04 5.99 -3.62
C ARG A 243 -17.99 7.12 -3.98
N GLY A 244 -18.49 7.84 -2.98
CA GLY A 244 -19.20 9.10 -3.23
C GLY A 244 -18.26 10.20 -3.73
N TRP A 245 -18.81 11.28 -4.29
CA TRP A 245 -18.04 12.48 -4.65
C TRP A 245 -17.34 13.08 -3.42
N HIS A 246 -18.06 13.14 -2.29
CA HIS A 246 -17.54 13.57 -0.99
C HIS A 246 -16.38 12.69 -0.49
N ASP A 247 -16.49 11.36 -0.62
CA ASP A 247 -15.43 10.41 -0.24
C ASP A 247 -14.20 10.59 -1.12
N THR A 248 -14.42 10.80 -2.42
CA THR A 248 -13.35 10.96 -3.42
C THR A 248 -12.54 12.23 -3.16
N ALA A 249 -13.21 13.34 -2.83
CA ALA A 249 -12.56 14.60 -2.44
C ALA A 249 -11.83 14.47 -1.10
N ALA A 250 -12.46 13.85 -0.09
CA ALA A 250 -11.87 13.61 1.23
C ALA A 250 -10.76 12.54 1.24
N LYS A 251 -10.62 11.77 0.16
CA LYS A 251 -9.75 10.57 0.04
C LYS A 251 -10.10 9.48 1.06
N THR A 252 -11.36 9.41 1.47
CA THR A 252 -11.91 8.42 2.40
C THR A 252 -12.51 7.22 1.67
N LEU A 253 -12.81 6.19 2.44
CA LEU A 253 -13.49 4.96 2.06
C LEU A 253 -14.51 4.58 3.13
N VAL A 254 -15.54 3.81 2.77
CA VAL A 254 -16.52 3.29 3.72
C VAL A 254 -16.76 1.81 3.42
N PHE A 255 -16.57 0.96 4.43
CA PHE A 255 -16.62 -0.49 4.34
C PHE A 255 -17.78 -1.07 5.17
N ASP A 256 -18.29 -2.23 4.74
CA ASP A 256 -19.37 -2.96 5.41
C ASP A 256 -18.79 -3.96 6.42
N VAL A 257 -18.67 -3.53 7.67
CA VAL A 257 -18.01 -4.30 8.75
C VAL A 257 -18.92 -5.33 9.42
N LYS A 258 -20.15 -5.53 8.89
CA LYS A 258 -21.00 -6.68 9.20
C LYS A 258 -20.82 -7.84 8.21
N VAL A 259 -20.28 -7.59 7.01
CA VAL A 259 -20.14 -8.59 5.94
C VAL A 259 -18.67 -8.89 5.62
N GLY A 260 -17.81 -7.87 5.67
CA GLY A 260 -16.37 -7.96 5.39
C GLY A 260 -15.48 -7.50 6.54
N ARG A 261 -14.17 -7.60 6.32
CA ARG A 261 -13.12 -7.26 7.27
C ARG A 261 -13.18 -5.78 7.69
N ASN A 262 -12.86 -5.50 8.96
CA ASN A 262 -12.85 -4.15 9.51
C ASN A 262 -11.41 -3.56 9.50
N PRO A 263 -11.04 -2.70 8.53
CA PRO A 263 -9.65 -2.36 8.23
C PRO A 263 -8.93 -1.66 9.40
N ILE A 264 -9.61 -0.77 10.11
CA ILE A 264 -9.01 0.02 11.21
C ILE A 264 -8.55 -0.88 12.37
N THR A 265 -9.27 -1.99 12.61
CA THR A 265 -8.87 -3.02 13.58
C THR A 265 -7.95 -4.08 13.00
N SER A 266 -7.96 -4.26 11.67
CA SER A 266 -7.22 -5.30 10.96
C SER A 266 -5.97 -4.76 10.24
N GLY A 267 -5.22 -3.83 10.82
CA GLY A 267 -3.94 -3.36 10.26
C GLY A 267 -4.01 -2.58 8.93
N GLY A 268 -5.19 -2.09 8.55
CA GLY A 268 -5.41 -1.32 7.31
C GLY A 268 -5.97 -2.15 6.14
N ILE A 269 -5.87 -1.60 4.93
CA ILE A 269 -6.43 -2.23 3.71
C ILE A 269 -5.70 -3.52 3.31
N GLN A 270 -4.41 -3.63 3.62
CA GLN A 270 -3.66 -4.86 3.34
C GLN A 270 -4.04 -6.02 4.30
N GLY A 271 -4.63 -5.69 5.45
CA GLY A 271 -5.04 -6.67 6.46
C GLY A 271 -4.00 -6.85 7.57
N PRO A 272 -4.29 -7.73 8.56
CA PRO A 272 -3.32 -8.07 9.57
C PRO A 272 -2.18 -8.80 8.87
N TYR A 273 -0.93 -8.43 9.17
CA TYR A 273 0.27 -8.86 8.47
C TYR A 273 0.25 -10.36 8.17
N SER A 274 -0.12 -10.70 6.93
CA SER A 274 -0.14 -12.09 6.48
C SER A 274 1.29 -12.51 6.21
N PHE A 275 1.93 -13.00 7.27
CA PHE A 275 2.82 -14.15 7.16
C PHE A 275 1.97 -15.38 6.75
N ALA A 276 1.36 -15.30 5.57
CA ALA A 276 1.17 -16.51 4.79
C ALA A 276 2.58 -17.08 4.62
N PRO A 277 2.81 -18.35 4.98
CA PRO A 277 4.02 -19.02 4.51
C PRO A 277 4.09 -18.81 3.00
N LEU A 278 5.25 -18.40 2.48
CA LEU A 278 5.53 -18.69 1.08
C LEU A 278 5.40 -20.20 0.91
N ASP A 279 5.04 -20.66 -0.29
CA ASP A 279 5.17 -22.07 -0.67
C ASP A 279 6.67 -22.43 -0.69
N LEU A 280 7.20 -22.66 0.50
CA LEU A 280 8.54 -23.17 0.74
C LEU A 280 8.58 -24.57 0.12
N PRO A 281 9.58 -24.88 -0.73
CA PRO A 281 9.72 -26.22 -1.28
C PRO A 281 9.77 -27.23 -0.12
N PRO A 282 9.14 -28.41 -0.27
CA PRO A 282 8.90 -29.33 0.84
C PRO A 282 10.20 -29.63 1.57
N VAL A 283 10.24 -29.28 2.87
CA VAL A 283 11.45 -29.30 3.68
C VAL A 283 11.98 -30.74 3.74
N GLN A 284 13.05 -31.00 2.99
CA GLN A 284 13.73 -32.28 3.07
C GLN A 284 14.33 -32.42 4.47
N PHE A 285 13.84 -33.42 5.22
CA PHE A 285 14.36 -33.75 6.54
C PHE A 285 15.77 -34.37 6.41
N VAL A 286 16.78 -33.51 6.31
CA VAL A 286 18.18 -33.93 6.41
C VAL A 286 18.38 -34.50 7.82
N ALA A 287 18.65 -35.80 7.90
CA ALA A 287 18.91 -36.46 9.17
C ALA A 287 20.17 -35.87 9.81
N SER A 288 20.01 -35.14 10.92
CA SER A 288 21.14 -34.52 11.61
C SER A 288 22.05 -35.60 12.20
N PRO A 289 23.37 -35.60 11.91
CA PRO A 289 24.29 -36.64 12.34
C PRO A 289 24.75 -36.46 13.80
N VAL A 290 23.79 -36.35 14.73
CA VAL A 290 24.03 -36.38 16.17
C VAL A 290 23.86 -37.81 16.65
N ALA A 291 24.96 -38.45 17.02
CA ALA A 291 24.97 -39.84 17.46
C ALA A 291 24.35 -40.02 18.86
N GLY A 292 23.55 -41.09 19.04
CA GLY A 292 23.35 -41.73 20.34
C GLY A 292 22.46 -41.01 21.36
N ALA A 293 21.17 -40.86 21.07
CA ALA A 293 20.14 -40.73 22.11
C ALA A 293 19.34 -42.06 22.22
N ALA A 294 19.09 -42.54 23.44
CA ALA A 294 18.59 -43.89 23.66
C ALA A 294 17.12 -44.10 23.23
N LYS A 295 16.83 -45.30 22.71
CA LYS A 295 15.48 -45.74 22.35
C LYS A 295 14.60 -45.87 23.61
N PRO A 296 13.47 -45.14 23.73
CA PRO A 296 12.52 -45.38 24.82
C PRO A 296 11.87 -46.77 24.68
N PRO A 297 11.49 -47.43 25.79
CA PRO A 297 10.97 -48.79 25.76
C PRO A 297 9.64 -48.85 25.01
N GLN A 298 9.53 -49.77 24.04
CA GLN A 298 8.28 -50.04 23.36
C GLN A 298 7.37 -50.87 24.26
N VAL A 299 6.24 -50.30 24.68
CA VAL A 299 5.18 -51.05 25.36
C VAL A 299 4.58 -52.04 24.36
N VAL A 300 4.72 -53.33 24.63
CA VAL A 300 4.15 -54.40 23.79
C VAL A 300 2.67 -54.53 24.12
N THR A 301 1.82 -53.82 23.36
CA THR A 301 0.38 -54.10 23.33
C THR A 301 0.17 -55.44 22.62
N VAL A 302 -0.36 -56.43 23.32
CA VAL A 302 -0.70 -57.74 22.74
C VAL A 302 -1.93 -57.58 21.85
N GLN A 303 -1.76 -57.76 20.54
CA GLN A 303 -2.84 -57.68 19.56
C GLN A 303 -3.76 -58.92 19.70
N GLN A 304 -4.98 -58.73 20.21
CA GLN A 304 -5.97 -59.79 20.27
C GLN A 304 -6.64 -59.98 18.88
N PRO A 305 -6.81 -61.22 18.37
CA PRO A 305 -7.34 -61.42 17.01
C PRO A 305 -8.81 -60.99 16.86
N PRO A 306 -9.20 -60.31 15.77
CA PRO A 306 -10.60 -60.04 15.48
C PRO A 306 -11.33 -61.33 15.05
N VAL A 307 -12.50 -61.59 15.65
CA VAL A 307 -13.36 -62.72 15.29
C VAL A 307 -14.00 -62.46 13.91
N GLN A 308 -14.03 -63.48 13.07
CA GLN A 308 -14.60 -63.41 11.72
C GLN A 308 -16.13 -63.31 11.75
N ALA A 309 -16.70 -62.42 10.94
CA ALA A 309 -18.12 -62.43 10.57
C ALA A 309 -18.28 -63.04 9.15
N PRO A 310 -19.41 -63.70 8.81
CA PRO A 310 -19.51 -64.48 7.59
C PRO A 310 -19.55 -63.65 6.29
N VAL A 311 -18.94 -64.19 5.24
CA VAL A 311 -19.10 -63.70 3.87
C VAL A 311 -20.47 -64.14 3.33
N GLN A 312 -21.21 -63.22 2.69
CA GLN A 312 -22.35 -63.56 1.83
C GLN A 312 -22.16 -63.00 0.41
N PRO A 313 -22.77 -63.62 -0.62
CA PRO A 313 -22.39 -63.39 -2.01
C PRO A 313 -23.06 -62.15 -2.62
N SER A 314 -22.33 -61.45 -3.49
CA SER A 314 -22.87 -60.38 -4.33
C SER A 314 -23.87 -60.92 -5.35
N ALA A 315 -25.08 -60.36 -5.38
CA ALA A 315 -26.04 -60.51 -6.48
C ALA A 315 -26.22 -59.16 -7.19
N PRO A 316 -26.54 -59.12 -8.51
CA PRO A 316 -26.49 -57.88 -9.28
C PRO A 316 -27.65 -56.92 -8.95
N GLN A 317 -27.40 -55.62 -9.14
CA GLN A 317 -28.44 -54.59 -9.25
C GLN A 317 -28.32 -53.84 -10.58
N PRO A 318 -29.43 -53.29 -11.13
CA PRO A 318 -29.49 -52.95 -12.55
C PRO A 318 -28.81 -51.64 -12.93
N TYR A 319 -28.41 -51.59 -14.19
CA TYR A 319 -27.96 -50.39 -14.90
C TYR A 319 -29.12 -49.40 -15.09
N THR A 320 -29.11 -48.28 -14.38
CA THR A 320 -29.88 -47.08 -14.75
C THR A 320 -28.97 -46.06 -15.39
N ALA A 321 -29.17 -45.77 -16.68
CA ALA A 321 -28.32 -44.86 -17.43
C ALA A 321 -28.51 -43.40 -16.98
N GLN A 322 -27.42 -42.71 -16.64
CA GLN A 322 -27.44 -41.25 -16.49
C GLN A 322 -27.52 -40.58 -17.88
N PRO A 323 -28.39 -39.58 -18.07
CA PRO A 323 -28.44 -38.82 -19.32
C PRO A 323 -27.13 -38.09 -19.61
N SER A 324 -26.67 -38.14 -20.86
CA SER A 324 -25.54 -37.33 -21.32
C SER A 324 -25.98 -35.87 -21.46
N ALA A 325 -25.39 -34.98 -20.67
CA ALA A 325 -25.60 -33.54 -20.80
C ALA A 325 -24.68 -32.98 -21.90
N ALA A 326 -25.25 -32.25 -22.85
CA ALA A 326 -24.53 -31.72 -24.01
C ALA A 326 -23.49 -30.64 -23.63
N PRO A 327 -22.42 -30.47 -24.43
CA PRO A 327 -21.52 -29.31 -24.29
C PRO A 327 -22.28 -28.00 -24.53
N PRO A 328 -21.85 -26.88 -23.90
CA PRO A 328 -22.51 -25.58 -24.06
C PRO A 328 -22.36 -25.04 -25.50
N PRO A 329 -23.37 -24.31 -26.02
CA PRO A 329 -23.31 -23.73 -27.36
C PRO A 329 -22.26 -22.62 -27.45
N PHE A 330 -21.60 -22.54 -28.60
CA PHE A 330 -20.66 -21.47 -28.93
C PHE A 330 -21.41 -20.15 -29.10
N ALA A 331 -21.04 -19.11 -28.34
CA ALA A 331 -21.57 -17.76 -28.53
C ALA A 331 -20.82 -17.07 -29.69
N PRO A 332 -21.51 -16.44 -30.66
CA PRO A 332 -20.84 -15.74 -31.75
C PRO A 332 -20.12 -14.48 -31.24
N GLN A 333 -18.90 -14.27 -31.73
CA GLN A 333 -18.10 -13.09 -31.44
C GLN A 333 -18.53 -11.93 -32.34
N PRO A 334 -18.60 -10.66 -31.85
CA PRO A 334 -18.94 -9.53 -32.71
C PRO A 334 -17.86 -9.26 -33.77
N ASP A 335 -18.27 -9.15 -35.03
CA ASP A 335 -17.38 -8.82 -36.14
C ASP A 335 -16.83 -7.38 -36.05
N ALA A 336 -15.57 -7.21 -36.45
CA ALA A 336 -14.96 -5.90 -36.68
C ALA A 336 -15.10 -5.50 -38.16
N PRO A 337 -15.48 -4.25 -38.48
CA PRO A 337 -15.68 -3.83 -39.86
C PRO A 337 -14.36 -3.75 -40.66
N PRO A 338 -14.38 -4.08 -41.97
CA PRO A 338 -13.16 -4.17 -42.78
C PRO A 338 -12.56 -2.81 -43.14
N SER A 339 -11.23 -2.76 -43.21
CA SER A 339 -10.49 -1.57 -43.65
C SER A 339 -10.31 -1.55 -45.17
N SER A 340 -10.95 -0.59 -45.85
CA SER A 340 -10.83 -0.40 -47.31
C SER A 340 -9.69 0.55 -47.68
N THR A 341 -8.77 0.10 -48.55
CA THR A 341 -7.71 0.94 -49.15
C THR A 341 -8.18 1.63 -50.44
N PRO A 342 -7.91 2.95 -50.60
CA PRO A 342 -7.88 3.62 -51.91
C PRO A 342 -6.47 3.59 -52.55
N PHE A 343 -6.37 3.99 -53.82
CA PHE A 343 -5.16 3.91 -54.66
C PHE A 343 -4.40 5.25 -54.81
N GLN A 344 -3.25 5.22 -55.51
CA GLN A 344 -2.26 6.33 -55.68
C GLN A 344 -2.66 7.38 -56.75
N PRO A 345 -1.89 8.48 -56.98
CA PRO A 345 -0.71 8.42 -57.90
C PRO A 345 0.46 9.45 -57.72
N GLY A 346 1.67 9.08 -58.18
CA GLY A 346 2.77 10.00 -58.64
C GLY A 346 3.64 10.70 -57.57
N VAL A 347 4.88 11.17 -57.82
CA VAL A 347 5.80 11.14 -59.00
C VAL A 347 7.29 11.03 -58.52
N PRO A 348 8.31 10.75 -59.37
CA PRO A 348 9.67 10.37 -58.92
C PRO A 348 10.79 11.42 -59.13
N TYR A 349 11.89 11.29 -58.37
CA TYR A 349 13.27 11.71 -58.72
C TYR A 349 14.24 10.88 -57.85
N ALA A 350 15.01 9.93 -58.40
CA ALA A 350 16.31 10.07 -59.07
C ALA A 350 17.50 10.31 -58.10
N ALA A 351 18.56 9.50 -58.23
CA ALA A 351 19.75 9.50 -57.38
C ALA A 351 21.00 10.01 -58.14
N PRO A 352 22.05 10.49 -57.43
CA PRO A 352 23.39 10.61 -57.97
C PRO A 352 24.41 9.64 -57.32
N VAL A 353 25.23 9.01 -58.16
CA VAL A 353 26.61 8.57 -57.90
C VAL A 353 27.53 9.64 -58.53
N VAL A 354 28.80 9.89 -58.23
CA VAL A 354 29.99 9.14 -57.72
C VAL A 354 30.95 10.19 -57.08
N PRO A 355 32.21 9.93 -56.63
CA PRO A 355 32.99 8.70 -56.37
C PRO A 355 33.76 8.71 -55.01
N ALA A 356 34.62 7.71 -54.77
CA ALA A 356 35.69 7.75 -53.76
C ALA A 356 37.09 7.92 -54.41
N PRO A 357 38.08 8.56 -53.74
CA PRO A 357 39.49 8.54 -54.16
C PRO A 357 40.30 7.33 -53.60
N ALA A 358 41.34 6.92 -54.35
CA ALA A 358 42.40 5.99 -53.91
C ALA A 358 43.28 6.63 -52.80
N ALA A 359 43.92 5.94 -51.85
CA ALA A 359 44.54 4.60 -51.74
C ALA A 359 46.04 4.52 -52.13
N GLN A 360 46.88 4.21 -51.11
CA GLN A 360 48.30 3.82 -51.07
C GLN A 360 48.67 3.59 -49.58
N SER A 361 49.51 2.64 -49.14
CA SER A 361 50.23 1.54 -49.83
C SER A 361 50.61 0.40 -48.85
N HIS A 362 50.82 -0.82 -49.36
CA HIS A 362 51.40 -2.02 -48.68
C HIS A 362 52.89 -1.84 -48.28
N PRO A 363 53.58 -2.82 -47.63
CA PRO A 363 53.18 -4.18 -47.19
C PRO A 363 53.16 -4.33 -45.63
N ASP A 364 53.13 -5.47 -44.92
CA ASP A 364 53.20 -6.94 -45.14
C ASP A 364 51.96 -7.62 -44.46
N ASN A 365 51.66 -8.94 -44.41
CA ASN A 365 52.36 -10.25 -44.45
C ASN A 365 53.10 -10.65 -43.12
N ASP A 366 53.15 -11.91 -42.65
CA ASP A 366 52.55 -13.16 -43.17
C ASP A 366 52.03 -14.16 -42.10
N LEU A 367 51.01 -14.92 -42.53
CA LEU A 367 50.40 -16.21 -42.13
C LEU A 367 50.67 -17.01 -40.82
N ASP A 368 49.59 -17.72 -40.45
CA ASP A 368 49.50 -19.08 -39.87
C ASP A 368 50.08 -19.46 -38.49
N ARG A 369 49.14 -19.79 -37.57
CA ARG A 369 49.01 -21.19 -37.17
C ARG A 369 47.62 -21.61 -36.68
N THR A 370 46.99 -22.53 -37.41
CA THR A 370 45.93 -23.38 -36.84
C THR A 370 46.57 -24.42 -35.91
N GLN A 371 46.17 -24.45 -34.63
CA GLN A 371 46.37 -25.60 -33.76
C GLN A 371 45.10 -25.92 -32.96
N MET A 372 44.42 -27.00 -33.35
CA MET A 372 43.73 -27.83 -32.37
C MET A 372 44.73 -28.85 -31.82
N ARG A 373 45.08 -28.73 -30.54
CA ARG A 373 45.65 -29.85 -29.78
C ARG A 373 45.11 -29.79 -28.36
N GLY A 374 44.39 -30.83 -27.95
CA GLY A 374 44.09 -31.06 -26.55
C GLY A 374 45.39 -31.32 -25.79
N GLY A 375 45.83 -30.33 -25.01
CA GLY A 375 46.87 -30.49 -24.01
C GLY A 375 46.27 -30.26 -22.64
N ALA A 376 46.38 -31.23 -21.74
CA ALA A 376 46.05 -31.06 -20.33
C ALA A 376 47.14 -30.20 -19.65
N ALA A 377 47.21 -28.93 -20.03
CA ALA A 377 48.03 -27.94 -19.35
C ALA A 377 47.37 -27.62 -18.00
N TYR A 378 48.14 -27.77 -16.94
CA TYR A 378 47.72 -27.57 -15.55
C TYR A 378 46.78 -26.38 -15.40
N ALA A 379 45.58 -26.63 -14.88
CA ALA A 379 44.71 -25.58 -14.38
C ALA A 379 45.43 -24.91 -13.20
N ALA A 380 46.08 -23.78 -13.46
CA ALA A 380 46.52 -22.88 -12.40
C ALA A 380 45.29 -22.60 -11.51
N PRO A 381 45.43 -22.63 -10.17
CA PRO A 381 44.28 -22.47 -9.28
C PRO A 381 43.63 -21.12 -9.59
N VAL A 382 42.39 -21.16 -10.07
CA VAL A 382 41.62 -19.96 -10.42
C VAL A 382 41.42 -19.18 -9.13
N ALA A 383 42.23 -18.15 -8.93
CA ALA A 383 42.27 -17.38 -7.69
C ALA A 383 40.91 -16.71 -7.50
N VAL A 384 40.12 -17.22 -6.56
CA VAL A 384 38.76 -16.73 -6.33
C VAL A 384 38.86 -15.29 -5.83
N LEU A 385 38.54 -14.34 -6.70
CA LEU A 385 38.58 -12.93 -6.38
C LEU A 385 37.49 -12.61 -5.36
N ARG A 386 37.87 -11.86 -4.32
CA ARG A 386 36.99 -11.50 -3.20
C ARG A 386 36.94 -10.00 -3.02
N ILE A 387 35.73 -9.47 -2.99
CA ILE A 387 35.47 -8.06 -2.70
C ILE A 387 35.01 -7.95 -1.25
N LYS A 388 35.85 -7.30 -0.44
CA LYS A 388 35.53 -6.97 0.96
C LYS A 388 35.13 -5.51 1.06
N LEU A 389 33.88 -5.27 1.45
CA LEU A 389 33.35 -3.93 1.65
C LEU A 389 33.81 -3.34 2.98
N ASP A 390 33.75 -2.01 3.06
CA ASP A 390 33.95 -1.23 4.28
C ASP A 390 32.89 -1.48 5.38
N ASP A 391 31.74 -2.09 5.06
CA ASP A 391 30.82 -2.67 6.07
C ASP A 391 31.21 -4.08 6.54
N GLY A 392 32.39 -4.57 6.17
CA GLY A 392 32.93 -5.85 6.62
C GLY A 392 32.34 -7.08 5.92
N ARG A 393 31.32 -6.92 5.07
CA ARG A 393 30.81 -8.00 4.21
C ARG A 393 31.84 -8.37 3.14
N ASP A 394 31.85 -9.64 2.77
CA ASP A 394 32.84 -10.24 1.88
C ASP A 394 32.11 -11.09 0.82
N PHE A 395 32.42 -10.86 -0.45
CA PHE A 395 31.73 -11.44 -1.60
C PHE A 395 32.73 -12.06 -2.57
N GLN A 396 32.55 -13.34 -2.91
CA GLN A 396 33.29 -13.99 -3.99
C GLN A 396 32.74 -13.55 -5.35
N LEU A 397 33.63 -13.26 -6.30
CA LEU A 397 33.28 -12.84 -7.66
C LEU A 397 33.36 -14.04 -8.62
N ASP A 398 32.25 -14.76 -8.72
CA ASP A 398 32.06 -15.89 -9.64
C ASP A 398 31.48 -15.45 -11.01
N ARG A 399 30.82 -14.29 -11.05
CA ARG A 399 30.07 -13.73 -12.19
C ARG A 399 30.25 -12.21 -12.27
N ASN A 400 29.66 -11.57 -13.29
CA ASN A 400 29.63 -10.11 -13.37
C ASN A 400 28.70 -9.52 -12.30
N VAL A 401 29.10 -8.39 -11.72
CA VAL A 401 28.42 -7.79 -10.56
C VAL A 401 28.04 -6.33 -10.85
N LEU A 402 26.80 -5.96 -10.53
CA LEU A 402 26.32 -4.58 -10.54
C LEU A 402 26.19 -4.10 -9.10
N LEU A 403 27.02 -3.10 -8.74
CA LEU A 403 27.15 -2.60 -7.38
C LEU A 403 26.54 -1.19 -7.27
N GLY A 404 25.76 -0.94 -6.23
CA GLY A 404 25.19 0.39 -5.94
C GLY A 404 24.17 0.38 -4.80
N ARG A 405 23.48 1.50 -4.55
CA ARG A 405 22.49 1.58 -3.45
C ARG A 405 21.16 0.89 -3.73
N ASN A 406 20.85 0.64 -4.99
CA ASN A 406 19.72 -0.15 -5.47
C ASN A 406 19.99 -0.54 -6.93
N PRO A 407 20.91 -1.50 -7.18
CA PRO A 407 21.40 -1.78 -8.51
C PRO A 407 20.34 -2.51 -9.35
N LEU A 408 20.23 -2.10 -10.61
CA LEU A 408 19.36 -2.69 -11.62
C LEU A 408 20.20 -2.90 -12.89
N GLY A 409 20.08 -4.09 -13.50
CA GLY A 409 20.66 -4.40 -14.80
C GLY A 409 19.81 -3.91 -15.95
N GLN A 410 20.45 -3.51 -17.05
CA GLN A 410 19.79 -3.15 -18.31
C GLN A 410 19.45 -4.42 -19.13
N ALA A 411 18.82 -4.25 -20.30
CA ALA A 411 18.56 -5.37 -21.19
C ALA A 411 19.89 -6.04 -21.62
N GLY A 412 19.98 -7.35 -21.48
CA GLY A 412 21.24 -8.11 -21.63
C GLY A 412 22.04 -8.31 -20.33
N GLU A 413 21.86 -7.48 -19.31
CA GLU A 413 22.57 -7.59 -18.01
C GLU A 413 21.79 -8.39 -16.95
N GLN A 414 20.70 -9.07 -17.34
CA GLN A 414 19.79 -9.82 -16.44
C GLN A 414 20.48 -10.92 -15.61
N GLN A 415 21.63 -11.41 -16.07
CA GLN A 415 22.43 -12.45 -15.40
C GLN A 415 23.46 -11.92 -14.38
N ALA A 416 23.57 -10.60 -14.23
CA ALA A 416 24.52 -9.98 -13.31
C ALA A 416 24.07 -10.09 -11.84
N GLN A 417 25.01 -10.35 -10.93
CA GLN A 417 24.76 -10.35 -9.49
C GLN A 417 24.52 -8.91 -9.00
N LEU A 418 23.42 -8.68 -8.30
CA LEU A 418 23.01 -7.35 -7.82
C LEU A 418 23.53 -7.10 -6.38
N LEU A 419 24.68 -6.44 -6.24
CA LEU A 419 25.29 -6.15 -4.95
C LEU A 419 24.80 -4.82 -4.37
N ALA A 420 23.77 -4.90 -3.54
CA ALA A 420 23.24 -3.76 -2.80
C ALA A 420 24.17 -3.31 -1.66
N VAL A 421 24.52 -2.02 -1.67
CA VAL A 421 25.35 -1.35 -0.66
C VAL A 421 24.51 -0.34 0.11
N SER A 422 24.46 -0.47 1.44
CA SER A 422 23.75 0.50 2.28
C SER A 422 24.45 1.86 2.21
N ASP A 423 23.67 2.91 1.98
CA ASP A 423 24.14 4.29 1.79
C ASP A 423 23.11 5.28 2.36
N PRO A 424 23.24 5.68 3.64
CA PRO A 424 22.41 6.73 4.23
C PRO A 424 22.71 8.13 3.68
N GLY A 425 23.95 8.38 3.24
CA GLY A 425 24.43 9.69 2.77
C GLY A 425 23.99 10.05 1.35
N ARG A 426 23.64 9.04 0.54
CA ARG A 426 23.27 9.13 -0.88
C ARG A 426 24.41 9.43 -1.85
N SER A 427 25.67 9.21 -1.44
CA SER A 427 26.82 9.37 -2.33
C SER A 427 26.97 8.27 -3.38
N ILE A 428 26.23 7.15 -3.26
CA ILE A 428 26.29 6.02 -4.17
C ILE A 428 25.08 6.02 -5.13
N SER A 429 25.31 5.94 -6.44
CA SER A 429 24.24 5.85 -7.46
C SER A 429 23.42 4.55 -7.34
N LYS A 430 22.23 4.50 -7.96
CA LYS A 430 21.34 3.31 -7.93
C LYS A 430 22.11 2.04 -8.35
N THR A 431 22.55 2.02 -9.60
CA THR A 431 23.71 1.26 -10.07
C THR A 431 24.87 2.26 -10.14
N HIS A 432 26.04 1.93 -9.60
CA HIS A 432 27.22 2.82 -9.53
C HIS A 432 28.39 2.23 -10.31
N LEU A 433 28.68 0.95 -10.11
CA LEU A 433 29.75 0.22 -10.80
C LEU A 433 29.21 -1.03 -11.50
N HIS A 434 29.82 -1.37 -12.63
CA HIS A 434 29.77 -2.72 -13.22
C HIS A 434 31.16 -3.35 -13.10
N LEU A 435 31.20 -4.56 -12.58
CA LEU A 435 32.42 -5.34 -12.33
C LEU A 435 32.37 -6.61 -13.18
N LEU A 436 33.43 -6.88 -13.94
CA LEU A 436 33.62 -8.14 -14.66
C LEU A 436 34.92 -8.80 -14.18
N THR A 437 34.91 -10.12 -13.98
CA THR A 437 36.08 -10.89 -13.56
C THR A 437 36.87 -11.37 -14.79
N ASP A 438 38.19 -11.30 -14.72
CA ASP A 438 39.13 -11.66 -15.81
C ASP A 438 40.20 -12.67 -15.33
N GLY A 439 39.95 -13.35 -14.21
CA GLY A 439 40.85 -14.31 -13.56
C GLY A 439 42.07 -13.70 -12.87
N ALA A 440 42.78 -12.79 -13.54
CA ALA A 440 43.94 -12.06 -13.01
C ALA A 440 43.55 -10.83 -12.16
N GLY A 441 42.34 -10.31 -12.33
CA GLY A 441 41.82 -9.12 -11.67
C GLY A 441 40.38 -8.84 -12.11
N ILE A 442 39.91 -7.62 -11.91
CA ILE A 442 38.56 -7.21 -12.34
C ILE A 442 38.61 -5.98 -13.26
N TRP A 443 37.68 -5.92 -14.21
CA TRP A 443 37.36 -4.71 -14.96
C TRP A 443 36.26 -3.94 -14.23
N VAL A 444 36.55 -2.70 -13.84
CA VAL A 444 35.63 -1.78 -13.16
C VAL A 444 35.18 -0.70 -14.14
N THR A 445 33.88 -0.58 -14.35
CA THR A 445 33.28 0.48 -15.17
C THR A 445 32.33 1.33 -14.31
N ASP A 446 32.58 2.64 -14.22
CA ASP A 446 31.66 3.57 -13.58
C ASP A 446 30.43 3.82 -14.48
N ARG A 447 29.23 3.62 -13.94
CA ARG A 447 27.95 3.70 -14.70
C ARG A 447 27.37 5.12 -14.66
N ASN A 448 28.19 6.12 -14.97
CA ASN A 448 27.87 7.56 -14.86
C ASN A 448 27.34 7.92 -13.46
N SER A 449 28.14 7.61 -12.45
CA SER A 449 27.83 7.93 -11.07
C SER A 449 27.87 9.44 -10.79
N THR A 450 27.09 9.91 -9.83
CA THR A 450 26.99 11.36 -9.53
C THR A 450 28.20 11.92 -8.80
N ASN A 451 28.91 11.08 -8.04
CA ASN A 451 30.06 11.49 -7.21
C ASN A 451 31.40 10.87 -7.66
N GLY A 452 31.38 10.12 -8.76
CA GLY A 452 32.55 9.46 -9.33
C GLY A 452 32.99 8.20 -8.59
N SER A 453 33.99 7.55 -9.20
CA SER A 453 34.70 6.39 -8.68
C SER A 453 36.21 6.57 -8.88
N ALA A 454 37.03 5.94 -8.04
CA ALA A 454 38.48 6.00 -8.13
C ALA A 454 39.12 4.70 -7.61
N VAL A 455 40.22 4.25 -8.22
CA VAL A 455 41.03 3.14 -7.72
C VAL A 455 42.29 3.66 -7.04
N THR A 456 42.65 3.09 -5.89
CA THR A 456 43.93 3.28 -5.21
C THR A 456 44.71 1.98 -5.33
N THR A 457 45.86 2.02 -6.01
CA THR A 457 46.74 0.84 -6.18
C THR A 457 47.47 0.51 -4.87
N PRO A 458 48.09 -0.69 -4.74
CA PRO A 458 48.91 -1.03 -3.57
C PRO A 458 50.02 -0.01 -3.26
N ASP A 459 50.52 0.69 -4.28
CA ASP A 459 51.53 1.77 -4.18
C ASP A 459 50.96 3.09 -3.59
N GLY A 460 49.69 3.09 -3.14
CA GLY A 460 48.99 4.24 -2.59
C GLY A 460 48.49 5.26 -3.63
N ARG A 461 48.71 5.02 -4.93
CA ARG A 461 48.39 6.02 -5.98
C ARG A 461 46.91 5.98 -6.36
N ARG A 462 46.13 6.94 -5.86
CA ARG A 462 44.72 7.13 -6.21
C ARG A 462 44.56 7.71 -7.63
N THR A 463 43.83 7.01 -8.48
CA THR A 463 43.55 7.35 -9.88
C THR A 463 42.02 7.38 -10.09
N PRO A 464 41.42 8.48 -10.57
CA PRO A 464 39.98 8.52 -10.86
C PRO A 464 39.62 7.63 -12.06
N LEU A 465 38.45 7.00 -12.01
CA LEU A 465 37.89 6.24 -13.13
C LEU A 465 37.08 7.17 -14.04
N GLN A 466 37.21 6.99 -15.37
CA GLN A 466 36.40 7.75 -16.32
C GLN A 466 35.00 7.10 -16.46
N PRO A 467 33.90 7.87 -16.37
CA PRO A 467 32.55 7.35 -16.57
C PRO A 467 32.39 6.62 -17.91
N GLY A 468 31.79 5.43 -17.87
CA GLY A 468 31.56 4.59 -19.05
C GLY A 468 32.78 3.82 -19.58
N VAL A 469 33.99 4.10 -19.10
CA VAL A 469 35.22 3.45 -19.56
C VAL A 469 35.61 2.30 -18.62
N PRO A 470 35.79 1.06 -19.12
CA PRO A 470 36.31 -0.03 -18.31
C PRO A 470 37.79 0.19 -17.93
N ALA A 471 38.11 0.08 -16.65
CA ALA A 471 39.47 0.14 -16.13
C ALA A 471 39.83 -1.17 -15.43
N PHE A 472 41.00 -1.74 -15.75
CA PHE A 472 41.50 -2.93 -15.07
C PHE A 472 41.99 -2.60 -13.66
N VAL A 473 41.65 -3.46 -12.68
CA VAL A 473 42.02 -3.31 -11.28
C VAL A 473 42.62 -4.62 -10.77
N SER A 474 43.91 -4.56 -10.47
CA SER A 474 44.68 -5.68 -9.89
C SER A 474 44.31 -5.93 -8.43
N PRO A 475 44.39 -7.19 -7.94
CA PRO A 475 44.26 -7.52 -6.52
C PRO A 475 45.22 -6.72 -5.62
N GLY A 476 44.81 -6.49 -4.37
CA GLY A 476 45.45 -5.56 -3.43
C GLY A 476 45.02 -4.10 -3.60
N SER A 477 44.31 -3.76 -4.69
CA SER A 477 43.78 -2.41 -4.89
C SER A 477 42.50 -2.16 -4.09
N THR A 478 42.28 -0.89 -3.70
CA THR A 478 41.03 -0.42 -3.10
C THR A 478 40.26 0.44 -4.10
N VAL A 479 38.98 0.12 -4.33
CA VAL A 479 38.09 0.90 -5.19
C VAL A 479 37.16 1.74 -4.33
N HIS A 480 37.13 3.04 -4.58
CA HIS A 480 36.28 4.03 -3.92
C HIS A 480 35.12 4.42 -4.85
N PHE A 481 33.92 4.52 -4.31
CA PHE A 481 32.68 4.79 -5.05
C PHE A 481 31.75 5.65 -4.18
N GLY A 482 31.62 6.94 -4.51
CA GLY A 482 31.09 7.91 -3.54
C GLY A 482 31.97 7.96 -2.28
N ASP A 483 31.34 7.94 -1.09
CA ASP A 483 32.06 7.99 0.20
C ASP A 483 32.52 6.61 0.70
N ARG A 484 32.16 5.51 0.02
CA ARG A 484 32.47 4.14 0.44
C ARG A 484 33.57 3.51 -0.40
N SER A 485 34.11 2.38 0.07
CA SER A 485 35.15 1.65 -0.65
C SER A 485 35.05 0.13 -0.46
N PHE A 486 35.67 -0.59 -1.37
CA PHE A 486 35.92 -2.02 -1.23
C PHE A 486 37.38 -2.36 -1.54
N HIS A 487 37.91 -3.37 -0.87
CA HIS A 487 39.22 -3.93 -1.13
C HIS A 487 39.08 -5.19 -1.99
N LEU A 488 39.87 -5.31 -3.06
CA LEU A 488 39.95 -6.51 -3.90
C LEU A 488 41.05 -7.45 -3.39
N GLY A 489 40.67 -8.57 -2.80
CA GLY A 489 41.57 -9.66 -2.43
C GLY A 489 41.52 -10.84 -3.40
N GLN A 490 42.50 -11.73 -3.28
CA GLN A 490 42.38 -13.13 -3.69
C GLN A 490 42.07 -13.97 -2.43
N ALA A 491 41.36 -15.09 -2.59
CA ALA A 491 40.92 -15.97 -1.51
C ALA A 491 42.02 -16.83 -0.88
#